data_AF-A0A7C3JRU0-F1
#
_entry.id   AF-A0A7C3JRU0-F1
#
_cell.length_a   1.000
_cell.length_b   1.000
_cell.length_c   1.000
_cell.angle_alpha   90.00
_cell.angle_beta   90.00
_cell.angle_gamma   90.00
#
_symmetry.space_group_name_H-M   'P 1'
#
loop_
_entity.id
_entity.type
_entity.pdbx_description
1 polymer ?
#
loop_
_entity_poly.entity_id
_entity_poly.type
_entity_poly.pdbx_seq_one_letter_code
_entity_poly.pdbx_strand_id
1 'polypeptide(L)'
;MQLRLRFLAVSSIVALFVSSAVALAGSAPPASDPAWNKTVAAAKKEGKVVIIGPSGSDIRDAYTLGFQKKYPEIEVDFSGMRGAEVAPKLLAELKANQYLTDIAVAGTTTALASLVPANAVVPLQPYLVG
;
A
#
# COMPACT_ATOMS: atom_id res chain seq x y z
N MET A 1 -63.50 -49.95 -6.66
CA MET A 1 -62.56 -48.89 -6.24
C MET A 1 -61.16 -49.40 -6.54
N GLN A 2 -60.58 -49.09 -7.71
CA GLN A 2 -59.69 -47.94 -7.93
C GLN A 2 -58.55 -47.99 -6.87
N LEU A 3 -57.29 -48.31 -7.15
CA LEU A 3 -56.49 -47.96 -8.32
C LEU A 3 -55.30 -48.94 -8.49
N ARG A 4 -54.97 -49.21 -9.76
CA ARG A 4 -53.78 -49.91 -10.28
C ARG A 4 -52.53 -49.02 -10.06
N LEU A 5 -51.26 -49.39 -10.18
CA LEU A 5 -50.59 -50.15 -11.24
C LEU A 5 -49.08 -50.28 -10.91
N ARG A 6 -48.63 -51.52 -10.68
CA ARG A 6 -47.42 -52.23 -11.15
C ARG A 6 -46.09 -51.53 -11.53
N PHE A 7 -45.03 -52.30 -11.25
CA PHE A 7 -43.71 -52.50 -11.93
C PHE A 7 -42.48 -51.90 -11.22
N LEU A 8 -41.61 -52.77 -10.64
CA LEU A 8 -40.36 -53.33 -11.21
C LEU A 8 -39.28 -52.23 -11.33
N ALA A 9 -38.01 -52.33 -10.93
CA ALA A 9 -37.14 -53.29 -10.28
C ALA A 9 -35.74 -52.60 -10.19
N VAL A 10 -34.76 -53.38 -9.74
CA VAL A 10 -33.32 -53.27 -10.05
C VAL A 10 -32.48 -52.54 -8.99
N SER A 11 -31.88 -53.39 -8.16
CA SER A 11 -30.66 -53.21 -7.37
C SER A 11 -29.48 -52.77 -8.23
N SER A 12 -28.61 -51.89 -7.72
CA SER A 12 -27.15 -51.95 -7.99
C SER A 12 -26.35 -51.09 -7.00
N ILE A 13 -25.40 -51.76 -6.36
CA ILE A 13 -24.38 -51.26 -5.45
C ILE A 13 -23.41 -50.36 -6.21
N VAL A 14 -23.11 -49.16 -5.68
CA VAL A 14 -21.99 -48.32 -6.16
C VAL A 14 -21.01 -48.11 -5.01
N ALA A 15 -19.81 -48.64 -5.18
CA ALA A 15 -18.67 -48.52 -4.29
C ALA A 15 -18.21 -47.06 -4.21
N LEU A 16 -18.20 -46.49 -3.01
CA LEU A 16 -17.62 -45.16 -2.75
C LEU A 16 -16.09 -45.30 -2.69
N PHE A 17 -15.42 -44.91 -3.78
CA PHE A 17 -13.98 -44.67 -3.80
C PHE A 17 -13.66 -43.45 -2.92
N VAL A 18 -12.95 -43.68 -1.81
CA VAL A 18 -12.35 -42.63 -0.99
C VAL A 18 -11.16 -42.07 -1.76
N SER A 19 -11.35 -40.92 -2.41
CA SER A 19 -10.26 -40.19 -3.06
C SER A 19 -9.61 -39.25 -2.03
N SER A 20 -8.46 -39.64 -1.50
CA SER A 20 -7.60 -38.74 -0.72
C SER A 20 -7.03 -37.68 -1.64
N ALA A 21 -7.64 -36.50 -1.66
CA ALA A 21 -7.06 -35.32 -2.26
C ALA A 21 -5.86 -34.88 -1.41
N VAL A 22 -4.65 -35.20 -1.87
CA VAL A 22 -3.43 -34.59 -1.36
C VAL A 22 -3.46 -33.12 -1.77
N ALA A 23 -3.82 -32.25 -0.83
CA ALA A 23 -3.74 -30.81 -1.04
C ALA A 23 -2.25 -30.45 -1.21
N LEU A 24 -1.85 -30.09 -2.43
CA LEU A 24 -0.61 -29.36 -2.64
C LEU A 24 -0.76 -28.05 -1.87
N ALA A 25 -0.08 -27.94 -0.73
CA ALA A 25 0.14 -26.69 -0.04
C ALA A 25 1.04 -25.83 -0.92
N GLY A 26 0.45 -25.16 -1.92
CA GLY A 26 1.06 -23.98 -2.51
C GLY A 26 1.27 -22.98 -1.38
N SER A 27 2.49 -22.48 -1.24
CA SER A 27 2.80 -21.38 -0.34
C SER A 27 1.88 -20.21 -0.71
N ALA A 28 0.83 -20.02 0.09
CA ALA A 28 0.01 -18.83 0.00
C ALA A 28 0.94 -17.63 0.11
N PRO A 29 0.80 -16.60 -0.75
CA PRO A 29 1.50 -15.33 -0.55
C PRO A 29 1.31 -14.92 0.91
N PRO A 30 2.33 -14.33 1.57
CA PRO A 30 2.17 -13.84 2.94
C PRO A 30 0.87 -13.03 3.00
N ALA A 31 -0.02 -13.40 3.91
CA ALA A 31 -1.31 -12.76 4.06
C ALA A 31 -1.05 -11.25 4.20
N SER A 32 -1.59 -10.46 3.27
CA SER A 32 -1.36 -9.02 3.28
C SER A 32 -1.98 -8.44 4.55
N ASP A 33 -1.21 -7.65 5.31
CA ASP A 33 -1.69 -7.01 6.53
C ASP A 33 -2.99 -6.23 6.23
N PRO A 34 -4.12 -6.54 6.89
CA PRO A 34 -5.36 -5.80 6.74
C PRO A 34 -5.22 -4.29 6.91
N ALA A 35 -4.35 -3.84 7.83
CA ALA A 35 -4.06 -2.42 8.03
C ALA A 35 -3.35 -1.83 6.81
N TRP A 36 -2.35 -2.53 6.27
CA TRP A 36 -1.68 -2.13 5.03
C TRP A 36 -2.64 -2.04 3.84
N ASN A 37 -3.51 -3.04 3.67
CA ASN A 37 -4.50 -3.05 2.59
C ASN A 37 -5.45 -1.85 2.68
N LYS A 38 -5.87 -1.47 3.90
CA LYS A 38 -6.70 -0.29 4.14
C LYS A 38 -5.98 1.01 3.76
N THR A 39 -4.70 1.14 4.13
CA THR A 39 -3.86 2.29 3.76
C THR A 39 -3.73 2.42 2.25
N VAL A 40 -3.40 1.32 1.56
CA VAL A 40 -3.30 1.32 0.09
C VAL A 40 -4.64 1.67 -0.56
N ALA A 41 -5.76 1.13 -0.07
CA ALA A 41 -7.08 1.44 -0.59
C ALA A 41 -7.47 2.91 -0.42
N ALA A 42 -7.06 3.56 0.67
CA ALA A 42 -7.24 5.00 0.87
C ALA A 42 -6.35 5.80 -0.09
N ALA A 43 -5.07 5.46 -0.19
CA ALA A 43 -4.12 6.14 -1.07
C ALA A 43 -4.53 6.06 -2.55
N LYS A 44 -5.11 4.93 -3.00
CA LYS A 44 -5.68 4.81 -4.36
C LYS A 44 -6.85 5.75 -4.62
N LYS A 45 -7.64 6.11 -3.59
CA LYS A 45 -8.74 7.08 -3.72
C LYS A 45 -8.24 8.52 -3.81
N GLU A 46 -7.16 8.81 -3.09
CA GLU A 46 -6.49 10.13 -3.12
C GLU A 46 -5.66 10.31 -4.40
N GLY A 47 -5.04 9.24 -4.89
CA GLY A 47 -4.44 9.14 -6.21
C GLY A 47 -3.04 9.73 -6.36
N LYS A 48 -2.50 10.41 -5.33
CA LYS A 48 -1.18 11.05 -5.40
C LYS A 48 -0.49 11.13 -4.05
N VAL A 49 0.84 11.00 -4.06
CA VAL A 49 1.73 11.35 -2.95
C VAL A 49 2.80 12.33 -3.43
N VAL A 50 3.05 13.40 -2.66
CA VAL A 50 4.03 14.44 -2.96
C VAL A 50 5.28 14.25 -2.11
N ILE A 51 6.42 14.05 -2.76
CA ILE A 51 7.69 13.73 -2.11
C ILE A 51 8.75 14.75 -2.47
N ILE A 52 9.40 15.34 -1.47
CA ILE A 52 10.67 16.04 -1.63
C ILE A 52 11.80 15.07 -1.29
N GLY A 53 12.79 14.96 -2.17
CA GLY A 53 13.98 14.14 -1.95
C GLY A 53 15.24 14.78 -2.51
N PRO A 54 16.40 14.11 -2.38
CA PRO A 54 17.64 14.57 -3.01
C PRO A 54 17.49 14.70 -4.53
N SER A 55 18.15 15.70 -5.11
CA SER A 55 18.18 15.89 -6.57
C SER A 55 18.96 14.77 -7.27
N GLY A 56 18.49 14.35 -8.45
CA GLY A 56 19.10 13.31 -9.27
C GLY A 56 18.02 12.54 -10.03
N SER A 57 18.26 12.21 -11.30
CA SER A 57 17.30 11.42 -12.09
C SER A 57 17.23 9.97 -11.61
N ASP A 58 18.38 9.39 -11.28
CA ASP A 58 18.53 8.09 -10.63
C ASP A 58 17.80 8.04 -9.28
N ILE A 59 17.91 9.11 -8.48
CA ILE A 59 17.19 9.24 -7.22
C ILE A 59 15.69 9.29 -7.47
N ARG A 60 15.21 10.15 -8.38
CA ARG A 60 13.79 10.21 -8.76
C ARG A 60 13.27 8.82 -9.15
N ASP A 61 14.00 8.10 -9.99
CA ASP A 61 13.61 6.78 -10.47
C ASP A 61 13.50 5.77 -9.32
N ALA A 62 14.41 5.84 -8.34
CA ALA A 62 14.39 5.01 -7.15
C ALA A 62 13.13 5.22 -6.28
N TYR A 63 12.61 6.44 -6.19
CA TYR A 63 11.36 6.73 -5.47
C TYR A 63 10.11 6.38 -6.29
N THR A 64 10.16 6.55 -7.61
CA THR A 64 8.96 6.59 -8.46
C THR A 64 8.66 5.27 -9.15
N LEU A 65 9.65 4.63 -9.80
CA LEU A 65 9.39 3.53 -10.74
C LEU A 65 8.89 2.27 -10.05
N GLY A 66 9.56 1.84 -8.97
CA GLY A 66 9.18 0.62 -8.24
C GLY A 66 7.81 0.74 -7.58
N PHE A 67 7.52 1.92 -7.01
CA PHE A 67 6.25 2.20 -6.35
C PHE A 67 5.10 2.23 -7.36
N GLN A 68 5.22 3.03 -8.43
CA GLN A 68 4.17 3.15 -9.44
C GLN A 68 3.96 1.87 -10.25
N LYS A 69 5.00 1.04 -10.42
CA LYS A 69 4.84 -0.31 -10.99
C LYS A 69 3.95 -1.21 -10.12
N LYS A 70 4.02 -1.06 -8.79
CA LYS A 70 3.22 -1.84 -7.82
C LYS A 70 1.83 -1.24 -7.61
N TYR A 71 1.73 0.08 -7.63
CA TYR A 71 0.52 0.85 -7.38
C TYR A 71 0.29 1.88 -8.51
N PRO A 72 -0.15 1.42 -9.70
CA PRO A 72 -0.28 2.30 -10.88
C PRO A 72 -1.36 3.37 -10.73
N GLU A 73 -2.27 3.23 -9.76
CA GLU A 73 -3.32 4.22 -9.48
C GLU A 73 -2.86 5.36 -8.56
N ILE A 74 -1.62 5.32 -8.06
CA ILE A 74 -1.07 6.34 -7.16
C ILE A 74 0.11 7.01 -7.83
N GLU A 75 -0.05 8.26 -8.22
CA GLU A 75 1.02 9.10 -8.76
C GLU A 75 2.04 9.45 -7.66
N VAL A 76 3.33 9.43 -8.01
CA VAL A 76 4.40 9.95 -7.14
C VAL A 76 4.91 11.27 -7.72
N ASP A 77 4.46 12.38 -7.14
CA ASP A 77 4.94 13.72 -7.47
C ASP A 77 6.26 13.99 -6.72
N PHE A 78 7.35 13.60 -7.37
CA PHE A 78 8.70 13.74 -6.82
C PHE A 78 9.34 15.08 -7.21
N SER A 79 9.79 15.82 -6.21
CA SER A 79 10.57 17.05 -6.33
C SER A 79 11.98 16.84 -5.77
N GLY A 80 12.97 16.82 -6.67
CA GLY A 80 14.39 16.75 -6.28
C GLY A 80 14.90 18.12 -5.85
N MET A 81 15.30 18.26 -4.58
CA MET A 81 15.66 19.54 -3.96
C MET A 81 16.99 19.45 -3.20
N ARG A 82 17.73 20.57 -3.17
CA ARG A 82 18.94 20.65 -2.33
C ARG A 82 18.53 20.75 -0.86
N GLY A 83 19.23 20.07 0.04
CA GLY A 83 18.86 20.04 1.47
C GLY A 83 18.72 21.42 2.13
N ALA A 84 19.46 22.43 1.64
CA ALA A 84 19.38 23.82 2.11
C ALA A 84 18.06 24.54 1.72
N GLU A 85 17.38 24.07 0.68
CA GLU A 85 16.13 24.64 0.16
C GLU A 85 14.88 24.02 0.83
N VAL A 86 15.00 22.79 1.36
CA VAL A 86 13.88 22.04 1.93
C VAL A 86 13.25 22.74 3.12
N ALA A 87 14.04 23.14 4.13
CA ALA A 87 13.50 23.78 5.32
C ALA A 87 12.83 25.14 5.02
N PRO A 88 13.44 26.06 4.26
CA PRO A 88 12.79 27.31 3.87
C PRO A 88 11.42 27.10 3.19
N LYS A 89 11.31 26.11 2.29
CA LYS A 89 10.04 25.78 1.60
C LYS A 89 8.99 25.27 2.58
N LEU A 90 9.30 24.21 3.34
CA LEU A 90 8.33 23.59 4.25
C LEU A 90 7.88 24.55 5.37
N LEU A 91 8.79 25.39 5.86
CA LEU A 91 8.43 26.42 6.84
C LEU A 91 7.58 27.54 6.24
N ALA A 92 7.75 27.87 4.96
CA ALA A 92 6.87 28.81 4.28
C ALA A 92 5.47 28.21 4.08
N GLU A 93 5.37 26.94 3.67
CA GLU A 93 4.11 26.20 3.57
C GLU A 93 3.38 26.17 4.91
N LEU A 94 4.07 25.80 5.99
CA LEU A 94 3.51 25.79 7.34
C LEU A 94 3.01 27.17 7.79
N LYS A 95 3.81 28.23 7.58
CA LYS A 95 3.40 29.61 7.91
C LYS A 95 2.17 30.06 7.14
N ALA A 96 1.97 29.53 5.94
CA ALA A 96 0.79 29.78 5.11
C ALA A 96 -0.39 28.84 5.43
N ASN A 97 -0.26 27.96 6.44
CA ASN A 97 -1.21 26.87 6.73
C ASN A 97 -1.49 25.97 5.52
N GLN A 98 -0.46 25.73 4.70
CA GLN A 98 -0.50 24.83 3.57
C GLN A 98 0.32 23.57 3.88
N TYR A 99 -0.19 22.42 3.49
CA TYR A 99 0.45 21.11 3.70
C TYR A 99 0.55 20.41 2.35
N LEU A 100 1.44 20.92 1.49
CA LEU A 100 1.53 20.49 0.09
C LEU A 100 2.48 19.30 -0.10
N THR A 101 3.37 19.08 0.86
CA THR A 101 4.36 18.00 0.84
C THR A 101 3.98 16.94 1.86
N ASP A 102 3.82 15.69 1.41
CA ASP A 102 3.50 14.56 2.29
C ASP A 102 4.76 13.98 2.95
N ILE A 103 5.85 13.86 2.18
CA ILE A 103 7.10 13.25 2.63
C ILE A 103 8.28 14.13 2.25
N ALA A 104 9.16 14.41 3.20
CA ALA A 104 10.43 15.07 2.96
C ALA A 104 11.60 14.17 3.38
N VAL A 105 12.40 13.73 2.40
CA VAL A 105 13.66 13.03 2.63
C VAL A 105 14.80 14.04 2.47
N ALA A 106 15.33 14.49 3.61
CA ALA A 106 16.41 15.48 3.67
C ALA A 106 17.52 15.02 4.61
N GLY A 107 18.64 15.77 4.62
CA GLY A 107 19.73 15.52 5.55
C GLY A 107 19.29 15.68 7.02
N THR A 108 19.89 14.88 7.91
CA THR A 108 19.57 14.85 9.34
C THR A 108 19.54 16.22 10.00
N THR A 109 20.50 17.10 9.65
CA THR A 109 20.56 18.46 10.19
C THR A 109 19.33 19.28 9.82
N THR A 110 18.82 19.18 8.59
CA THR A 110 17.60 19.88 8.16
C THR A 110 16.39 19.44 8.99
N ALA A 111 16.23 18.13 9.19
CA ALA A 111 15.12 17.59 9.97
C ALA A 111 15.22 18.02 11.45
N LEU A 112 16.35 17.74 12.11
CA LEU A 112 16.50 17.91 13.55
C LEU A 112 16.70 19.37 13.99
N ALA A 113 17.43 20.18 13.22
CA ALA A 113 17.76 21.55 13.61
C ALA A 113 16.73 22.58 13.12
N SER A 114 15.98 22.29 12.06
CA SER A 114 15.06 23.26 11.44
C SER A 114 13.58 22.85 11.52
N LEU A 115 13.24 21.63 11.12
CA LEU A 115 11.83 21.23 10.98
C LEU A 115 11.20 20.81 12.32
N VAL A 116 11.89 20.00 13.11
CA VAL A 116 11.39 19.52 14.42
C VAL A 116 11.14 20.69 15.39
N PRO A 117 12.08 21.63 15.62
CA PRO A 117 11.84 22.73 16.56
C PRO A 117 10.71 23.68 16.14
N ALA A 118 10.41 23.71 14.84
CA ALA A 118 9.34 24.52 14.26
C ALA A 118 7.98 23.79 14.21
N ASN A 119 7.88 22.55 14.72
CA ASN A 119 6.70 21.71 14.61
C ASN A 119 6.23 21.51 13.14
N ALA A 120 7.17 21.47 12.20
CA ALA A 120 6.89 21.32 10.77
C ALA A 120 6.80 19.86 10.31
N VAL A 121 6.90 18.91 11.24
CA VAL A 121 6.82 17.47 10.99
C VAL A 121 6.00 16.79 12.08
N VAL A 122 5.38 15.66 11.73
CA VAL A 122 4.64 14.82 12.67
C VAL A 122 5.47 13.58 13.05
N PRO A 123 5.23 12.98 14.23
CA PRO A 123 5.83 11.69 14.58
C PRO A 123 5.44 10.62 13.54
N LEU A 124 6.41 9.86 13.05
CA LEU A 124 6.15 8.83 12.03
C LEU A 124 5.57 7.53 12.62
N GLN A 125 5.95 7.19 13.85
CA GLN A 125 5.63 5.91 14.50
C GLN A 125 4.14 5.54 14.47
N PRO A 126 3.19 6.47 14.72
CA PRO A 126 1.76 6.15 14.67
C PRO A 126 1.24 5.74 13.29
N TYR A 127 1.99 6.02 12.22
CA TYR A 127 1.59 5.78 10.84
C TYR A 127 2.22 4.52 10.23
N LEU A 128 3.09 3.82 10.96
CA LEU A 128 3.72 2.59 10.49
C LEU A 128 2.75 1.40 10.67
N VAL A 129 2.41 0.74 9.57
CA VAL A 129 1.57 -0.47 9.50
C VAL A 129 2.19 -1.49 8.55
N GLY A 130 2.05 -2.79 8.81
CA GLY A 130 2.69 -3.86 8.05
C GLY A 130 3.40 -4.89 8.92
#